data_AF-A0A7X5QA43-F1
#
_entry.id   AF-A0A7X5QA43-F1
#
_cell.length_a   1.000
_cell.length_b   1.000
_cell.length_c   1.000
_cell.angle_alpha   90.00
_cell.angle_beta   90.00
_cell.angle_gamma   90.00
#
_symmetry.space_group_name_H-M   'P 1'
#
loop_
_entity.id
_entity.type
_entity.pdbx_description
1 polymer ?
#
loop_
_entity_poly.entity_id
_entity_poly.type
_entity_poly.pdbx_seq_one_letter_code
_entity_poly.pdbx_strand_id
1 'polypeptide(L)'
;MVIKVDFDLTMSILAHNIYKLLARDLPGYEQNTAATLYEKFIHNGGTVEIDEEKVCVSLRKKRHHPVLFTALYENPMIRVPWLRNRKLHLEIASSS
;
A
#
# COMPACT_ATOMS: atom_id res chain seq x y z
N MET A 1 28.46 -13.65 -4.44
CA MET A 1 27.33 -14.55 -4.70
C MET A 1 26.44 -14.73 -3.47
N VAL A 2 27.01 -14.96 -2.28
CA VAL A 2 26.28 -15.16 -1.01
C VAL A 2 25.42 -13.95 -0.59
N ILE A 3 25.94 -12.73 -0.72
CA ILE A 3 25.20 -11.49 -0.38
C ILE A 3 23.87 -11.36 -1.14
N LYS A 4 23.81 -11.86 -2.39
CA LYS A 4 22.58 -11.80 -3.18
C LYS A 4 21.51 -12.73 -2.63
N VAL A 5 21.89 -13.93 -2.20
CA VAL A 5 20.97 -14.93 -1.64
C VAL A 5 20.42 -14.44 -0.30
N ASP A 6 21.28 -13.93 0.58
CA ASP A 6 20.87 -13.41 1.89
C ASP A 6 19.97 -12.16 1.76
N PHE A 7 20.28 -11.32 0.77
CA PHE A 7 19.44 -10.15 0.45
C PHE A 7 18.07 -10.57 -0.09
N ASP A 8 18.01 -11.51 -1.04
CA ASP A 8 16.75 -12.01 -1.60
C ASP A 8 15.86 -12.64 -0.50
N LEU A 9 16.48 -13.37 0.43
CA LEU A 9 15.78 -13.93 1.59
C LEU A 9 15.25 -12.84 2.52
N THR A 10 16.09 -11.84 2.84
CA THR A 10 15.73 -10.72 3.71
C THR A 10 14.57 -9.92 3.13
N MET A 11 14.62 -9.61 1.83
CA MET A 11 13.56 -8.90 1.13
C MET A 11 12.25 -9.69 1.09
N SER A 12 12.32 -11.02 0.93
CA SER A 12 11.15 -11.90 0.95
C SER A 12 10.45 -11.90 2.32
N ILE A 13 11.23 -11.99 3.41
CA ILE A 13 10.71 -11.95 4.77
C ILE A 13 10.12 -10.56 5.09
N LEU A 14 10.83 -9.50 4.70
CA LEU A 14 10.35 -8.12 4.89
C LEU A 14 9.02 -7.91 4.18
N ALA A 15 8.91 -8.30 2.91
CA ALA A 15 7.68 -8.21 2.15
C ALA A 15 6.54 -8.98 2.85
N HIS A 16 6.79 -10.22 3.27
CA HIS A 16 5.80 -11.03 3.99
C HIS A 16 5.27 -10.31 5.23
N ASN A 17 6.16 -9.75 6.05
CA ASN A 17 5.78 -9.04 7.27
C ASN A 17 4.98 -7.77 6.98
N ILE A 18 5.37 -6.98 5.97
CA ILE A 18 4.60 -5.80 5.54
C ILE A 18 3.20 -6.20 5.08
N TYR A 19 3.07 -7.28 4.30
CA TYR A 19 1.76 -7.79 3.89
C TYR A 19 0.93 -8.29 5.08
N LYS A 20 1.56 -8.89 6.10
CA LYS A 20 0.87 -9.30 7.32
C LYS A 20 0.38 -8.10 8.14
N LEU A 21 1.16 -7.03 8.22
CA LEU A 21 0.70 -5.78 8.85
C LEU A 21 -0.49 -5.20 8.09
N LEU A 22 -0.38 -5.09 6.76
CA LEU A 22 -1.49 -4.65 5.91
C LEU A 22 -2.75 -5.50 6.10
N ALA A 23 -2.61 -6.83 6.22
CA ALA A 23 -3.76 -7.72 6.43
C ALA A 23 -4.49 -7.45 7.75
N ARG A 24 -3.77 -7.03 8.80
CA ARG A 24 -4.36 -6.71 10.12
C ARG A 24 -5.22 -5.46 10.07
N ASP A 25 -4.86 -4.53 9.20
CA ASP A 25 -5.61 -3.28 9.01
C ASP A 25 -6.76 -3.45 8.00
N LEU A 26 -6.95 -4.64 7.41
CA LEU A 26 -7.99 -4.93 6.43
C LEU A 26 -9.01 -5.94 6.97
N PRO A 27 -10.15 -5.47 7.53
CA PRO A 27 -11.19 -6.33 8.08
C PRO A 27 -11.70 -7.37 7.07
N GLY A 28 -11.69 -8.64 7.47
CA GLY A 28 -12.09 -9.77 6.64
C GLY A 28 -11.00 -10.27 5.66
N TYR A 29 -9.79 -9.69 5.70
CA TYR A 29 -8.66 -10.12 4.89
C TYR A 29 -7.43 -10.58 5.69
N GLU A 30 -7.54 -10.70 7.01
CA GLU A 30 -6.44 -10.96 7.96
C GLU A 30 -5.70 -12.27 7.69
N GLN A 31 -6.42 -13.27 7.17
CA GLN A 31 -5.88 -14.60 6.87
C GLN A 31 -5.43 -14.79 5.41
N ASN A 32 -5.52 -13.76 4.57
CA ASN A 32 -5.04 -13.87 3.20
C ASN A 32 -3.51 -13.93 3.14
N THR A 33 -3.02 -14.60 2.10
CA THR A 33 -1.60 -14.65 1.78
C THR A 33 -1.14 -13.33 1.15
N ALA A 34 0.17 -13.05 1.22
CA ALA A 34 0.77 -11.88 0.56
C ALA A 34 0.42 -11.79 -0.93
N ALA A 35 0.41 -12.91 -1.65
CA ALA A 35 0.03 -12.97 -3.06
C ALA A 35 -1.42 -12.55 -3.29
N THR A 36 -2.35 -13.05 -2.47
CA THR A 36 -3.77 -12.69 -2.58
C THR A 36 -4.01 -11.22 -2.23
N LEU A 37 -3.29 -10.68 -1.23
CA LEU A 37 -3.35 -9.26 -0.89
C LEU A 37 -2.77 -8.38 -2.00
N TYR A 38 -1.67 -8.82 -2.62
CA TYR A 38 -1.09 -8.15 -3.77
C TYR A 38 -2.13 -8.04 -4.89
N GLU A 39 -2.73 -9.13 -5.35
CA GLU A 39 -3.71 -9.11 -6.45
C GLU A 39 -4.95 -8.24 -6.16
N LYS A 40 -5.45 -8.32 -4.92
CA LYS A 40 -6.68 -7.63 -4.52
C LYS A 40 -6.49 -6.14 -4.29
N PHE A 41 -5.35 -5.73 -3.71
CA PHE A 41 -5.16 -4.37 -3.21
C PHE A 41 -4.03 -3.61 -3.92
N ILE A 42 -2.87 -4.23 -4.13
CA ILE A 42 -1.64 -3.55 -4.58
C ILE A 42 -1.46 -3.59 -6.10
N HIS A 43 -1.79 -4.71 -6.74
CA HIS A 43 -1.73 -4.91 -8.18
C HIS A 43 -2.86 -4.15 -8.84
N ASN A 44 -2.75 -2.83 -8.86
CA ASN A 44 -3.76 -1.94 -9.40
C ASN A 44 -3.09 -0.79 -10.14
N GLY A 45 -3.66 -0.41 -11.27
CA GLY A 45 -3.25 0.80 -11.95
C GLY A 45 -3.58 2.02 -11.11
N GLY A 46 -2.68 2.98 -11.06
CA GLY A 46 -2.87 4.25 -10.39
C GLY A 46 -1.89 5.30 -10.88
N THR A 47 -2.20 6.55 -10.61
CA THR A 47 -1.33 7.69 -10.88
C THR A 47 -0.76 8.19 -9.56
N VAL A 48 0.53 8.50 -9.56
CA VAL A 48 1.21 9.11 -8.42
C VAL A 48 1.65 10.49 -8.85
N GLU A 49 1.12 11.51 -8.18
CA GLU A 49 1.50 12.90 -8.36
C GLU A 49 2.24 13.36 -7.11
N ILE A 50 3.44 13.89 -7.32
CA ILE A 50 4.32 14.31 -6.24
C ILE A 50 4.48 15.82 -6.33
N ASP A 51 3.94 16.52 -5.35
CA ASP A 51 4.07 17.96 -5.17
C ASP A 51 5.16 18.28 -4.12
N GLU A 52 5.47 19.55 -3.92
CA GLU A 52 6.44 20.02 -2.92
C GLU A 52 6.02 19.61 -1.50
N GLU A 53 4.72 19.66 -1.19
CA GLU A 53 4.17 19.41 0.15
C GLU A 53 3.50 18.04 0.33
N LYS A 54 3.02 17.42 -0.75
CA LYS A 54 2.18 16.21 -0.69
C LYS A 54 2.48 15.22 -1.80
N VAL A 55 2.12 13.96 -1.55
CA VAL A 55 2.09 12.89 -2.53
C VAL A 55 0.65 12.43 -2.67
N CYS A 56 0.08 12.63 -3.84
CA CYS A 56 -1.25 12.15 -4.19
C CYS A 56 -1.12 10.82 -4.93
N VAL A 57 -1.78 9.79 -4.41
CA VAL A 57 -1.86 8.47 -5.02
C VAL A 57 -3.31 8.21 -5.41
N SER A 58 -3.57 8.26 -6.71
CA SER A 58 -4.87 8.05 -7.33
C SER A 58 -4.98 6.59 -7.76
N LEU A 59 -5.77 5.78 -7.05
CA LEU A 59 -5.95 4.35 -7.35
C LEU A 59 -7.19 4.13 -8.22
N ARG A 60 -7.10 3.30 -9.26
CA ARG A 60 -8.29 2.88 -10.03
C ARG A 60 -9.27 2.11 -9.13
N LYS A 61 -10.56 2.40 -9.26
CA LYS A 61 -11.60 1.75 -8.46
C LYS A 61 -11.63 0.23 -8.69
N LYS A 62 -11.35 -0.55 -7.65
CA LYS A 62 -11.57 -2.02 -7.62
C LYS A 62 -12.70 -2.39 -6.64
N ARG A 63 -13.35 -3.54 -6.89
CA ARG A 63 -14.45 -4.07 -6.07
C ARG A 63 -14.09 -4.27 -4.59
N HIS A 64 -12.81 -4.53 -4.28
CA HIS A 64 -12.32 -4.80 -2.93
C HIS A 64 -11.73 -3.55 -2.23
N HIS A 65 -11.56 -2.45 -2.95
CA HIS A 65 -10.98 -1.22 -2.40
C HIS A 65 -11.84 -0.46 -1.38
N PRO A 66 -13.18 -0.62 -1.27
CA PRO A 66 -13.91 0.03 -0.19
C PRO A 66 -13.33 -0.26 1.20
N VAL A 67 -12.91 -1.50 1.46
CA VAL A 67 -12.28 -1.91 2.73
C VAL A 67 -10.91 -1.25 2.93
N LEU A 68 -10.12 -1.14 1.84
CA LEU A 68 -8.82 -0.46 1.87
C LEU A 68 -8.98 1.03 2.19
N PHE A 69 -9.95 1.69 1.56
CA PHE A 69 -10.21 3.10 1.82
C PHE A 69 -10.78 3.32 3.22
N THR A 70 -11.68 2.47 3.73
CA THR A 70 -12.15 2.57 5.12
C THR A 70 -10.99 2.50 6.11
N ALA A 71 -10.08 1.52 5.96
CA ALA A 71 -8.90 1.39 6.80
C ALA A 71 -7.94 2.60 6.70
N LEU A 72 -7.79 3.17 5.50
CA LEU A 72 -6.91 4.32 5.26
C LEU A 72 -7.51 5.65 5.73
N TYR A 73 -8.83 5.85 5.59
CA TYR A 73 -9.52 7.08 6.00
C TYR A 73 -9.61 7.24 7.52
N GLU A 74 -9.45 6.16 8.29
CA GLU A 74 -9.29 6.22 9.75
C GLU A 74 -7.97 6.91 10.16
N ASN A 75 -6.97 6.97 9.26
CA ASN A 75 -5.73 7.70 9.49
C ASN A 75 -5.39 8.65 8.31
N PRO A 76 -6.11 9.78 8.19
CA PRO A 76 -6.10 10.61 6.99
C PRO A 76 -4.81 11.43 6.79
N MET A 77 -3.83 11.33 7.69
CA MET A 77 -2.62 12.17 7.65
C MET A 77 -1.35 11.37 7.93
N ILE A 78 -1.06 10.41 7.06
CA ILE A 78 0.23 9.72 7.05
C ILE A 78 1.28 10.69 6.48
N ARG A 79 2.19 11.17 7.34
CA ARG A 79 3.41 11.84 6.89
C ARG A 79 4.47 10.81 6.61
N VAL A 80 5.23 10.99 5.53
CA VAL A 80 6.27 10.06 5.11
C VAL A 80 7.64 10.68 5.43
N PRO A 81 8.30 10.33 6.55
CA PRO A 81 9.49 11.04 7.02
C PRO A 81 10.66 10.97 6.03
N TRP A 82 10.83 9.82 5.39
CA TRP A 82 11.88 9.59 4.40
C TRP A 82 11.61 10.29 3.05
N LEU A 83 10.41 10.85 2.86
CA LEU A 83 10.02 11.59 1.66
C LEU A 83 9.82 13.07 1.99
N ARG A 84 10.85 13.69 2.59
CA ARG A 84 10.84 15.10 3.03
C ARG A 84 9.64 15.45 3.92
N ASN A 85 9.16 14.49 4.72
CA ASN A 85 8.00 14.64 5.59
C ASN A 85 6.71 15.08 4.86
N ARG A 86 6.60 14.75 3.57
CA ARG A 86 5.43 15.06 2.75
C ARG A 86 4.20 14.30 3.23
N LYS A 87 3.03 14.93 3.04
CA LYS A 87 1.74 14.32 3.38
C LYS A 87 1.34 13.33 2.29
N LEU A 88 0.97 12.11 2.67
CA LEU A 88 0.41 11.14 1.74
C LEU A 88 -1.11 11.34 1.66
N HIS A 89 -1.62 11.52 0.45
CA HIS A 89 -3.05 11.57 0.15
C HIS A 89 -3.40 10.43 -0.80
N LEU A 90 -4.39 9.63 -0.42
CA LEU A 90 -4.86 8.49 -1.20
C LEU A 90 -6.29 8.78 -1.66
N GLU A 91 -6.54 8.66 -2.96
CA GLU A 91 -7.84 8.92 -3.55
C GLU A 91 -8.23 7.83 -4.56
N ILE A 92 -9.52 7.68 -4.81
CA ILE A 92 -10.03 6.83 -5.89
C ILE A 92 -10.04 7.69 -7.15
N ALA A 93 -9.35 7.22 -8.20
CA ALA A 93 -9.44 7.83 -9.51
C ALA A 93 -10.91 7.77 -9.97
N SER A 94 -11.57 8.92 -9.93
CA SER A 94 -12.91 9.09 -10.49
C SER A 94 -12.75 9.09 -12.00
N SER A 95 -13.22 8.02 -12.66
CA SER A 95 -13.39 8.05 -14.11
C SER A 95 -14.44 9.12 -14.42
N SER A 96 -13.98 10.28 -14.87
CA SER A 96 -14.81 11.23 -15.62
C SER A 96 -14.81 10.80 -17.10
#